data_AF-A0A2V8FVG0-F1
#
_entry.id   AF-A0A2V8FVG0-F1
#
_cell.length_a   1.000
_cell.length_b   1.000
_cell.length_c   1.000
_cell.angle_alpha   90.00
_cell.angle_beta   90.00
_cell.angle_gamma   90.00
#
_symmetry.space_group_name_H-M   'P 1'
#
loop_
_entity.id
_entity.type
_entity.pdbx_description
1 polymer ?
#
loop_
_entity_poly.entity_id
_entity_poly.type
_entity_poly.pdbx_seq_one_letter_code
_entity_poly.pdbx_strand_id
1 'polypeptide(L)' 'MGQLPDPKKVLLGSGNQTRFIRLESAGVLARPEVRALLAAAIARARAPLPPTGRGKLVIRSVSAKQRPRRKPVAVRT' A
#
# COMPACT_ATOMS: atom_id res chain seq x y z
N MET A 1 -6.01 -12.93 10.03
CA MET A 1 -5.03 -12.39 9.05
C MET A 1 -3.93 -11.70 9.82
N GLY A 2 -2.77 -12.35 9.99
CA GLY A 2 -1.72 -11.85 10.87
C GLY A 2 -1.11 -10.54 10.37
N GLN A 3 -0.65 -9.70 11.30
CA GLN A 3 0.02 -8.44 10.98
C GLN A 3 1.29 -8.70 10.15
N LEU A 4 1.50 -7.91 9.08
CA LEU A 4 2.75 -7.94 8.31
C LEU A 4 3.88 -7.40 9.20
N PRO A 5 4.98 -8.16 9.39
CA PRO A 5 6.14 -7.70 10.15
C PRO A 5 6.71 -6.43 9.53
N ASP A 6 6.91 -5.41 10.35
CA ASP A 6 7.51 -4.14 9.96
C ASP A 6 8.47 -3.66 11.06
N PRO A 7 9.62 -4.32 11.22
CA PRO A 7 10.55 -4.06 12.33
C PRO A 7 11.18 -2.66 12.26
N LYS A 8 11.27 -2.09 11.05
CA LYS A 8 11.80 -0.74 10.81
C LYS A 8 10.72 0.33 10.81
N LYS A 9 9.45 -0.05 11.02
CA LYS A 9 8.28 0.85 11.10
C LYS A 9 8.17 1.78 9.88
N VAL A 10 8.42 1.24 8.69
CA VAL A 10 8.35 2.03 7.43
C VAL A 10 6.92 2.24 6.94
N LEU A 11 5.97 1.44 7.44
CA LEU A 11 4.56 1.60 7.12
C LEU A 11 3.93 2.71 7.94
N LEU A 12 3.22 3.59 7.25
CA LEU A 12 2.37 4.64 7.77
C LEU A 12 0.91 4.16 7.88
N GLY A 13 0.15 4.83 8.75
CA GLY A 13 -1.26 4.54 9.00
C GLY A 13 -1.50 3.51 10.11
N SER A 14 -2.71 3.51 10.66
CA SER A 14 -3.15 2.61 11.74
C SER A 14 -4.38 1.79 11.32
N GLY A 15 -4.66 0.72 12.08
CA GLY A 15 -5.44 -0.48 11.72
C GLY A 15 -6.88 -0.33 11.20
N ASN A 16 -7.41 0.88 11.00
CA ASN A 16 -8.65 1.09 10.27
C ASN A 16 -8.45 1.46 8.79
N GLN A 17 -7.22 1.84 8.42
CA GLN A 17 -6.81 2.09 7.04
C GLN A 17 -5.72 1.10 6.65
N THR A 18 -5.65 0.76 5.36
CA THR A 18 -4.55 -0.04 4.81
C THR A 18 -3.25 0.70 5.08
N ARG A 19 -2.33 0.05 5.81
CA ARG A 19 -0.99 0.57 6.05
C ARG A 19 -0.25 0.74 4.72
N PHE A 20 0.47 1.85 4.56
CA PHE A 20 1.09 2.23 3.29
C PHE A 20 2.46 2.88 3.49
N ILE A 21 3.27 2.96 2.43
CA ILE A 21 4.48 3.77 2.38
C ILE A 21 4.33 4.83 1.31
N ARG A 22 4.82 6.05 1.55
CA ARG A 22 4.92 7.08 0.50
C ARG A 22 6.18 6.83 -0.32
N LEU A 23 6.03 6.76 -1.64
CA LEU A 23 7.14 6.64 -2.56
C LEU A 23 7.46 8.04 -3.13
N GLU A 24 8.42 8.73 -2.52
CA GLU A 24 8.90 10.04 -3.01
C GLU A 24 9.62 9.92 -4.36
N SER A 25 10.22 8.75 -4.60
CA SER A 25 10.86 8.39 -5.86
C SER A 25 10.91 6.88 -6.02
N ALA A 26 11.23 6.41 -7.24
CA ALA A 26 11.46 5.00 -7.50
C ALA A 26 12.61 4.42 -6.65
N GLY A 27 13.58 5.25 -6.25
CA GLY A 27 14.71 4.85 -5.42
C GLY A 27 14.31 4.31 -4.04
N VAL A 28 13.14 4.67 -3.53
CA VAL A 28 12.61 4.12 -2.27
C VAL A 28 12.45 2.60 -2.33
N LEU A 29 12.12 2.03 -3.50
CA LEU A 29 11.98 0.59 -3.68
C LEU A 29 13.32 -0.18 -3.58
N ALA A 30 14.45 0.53 -3.72
CA ALA A 30 15.77 -0.06 -3.58
C ALA A 30 16.23 -0.18 -2.12
N ARG A 31 15.56 0.52 -1.19
CA ARG A 31 15.94 0.52 0.24
C ARG A 31 15.82 -0.89 0.83
N PRO A 32 16.83 -1.39 1.58
CA PRO A 32 16.83 -2.74 2.13
C PRO A 32 15.58 -3.08 2.95
N GLU A 33 15.12 -2.15 3.79
CA GLU A 33 13.95 -2.30 4.64
C GLU A 33 12.65 -2.42 3.83
N VAL A 34 12.55 -1.75 2.68
CA VAL A 34 11.40 -1.86 1.78
C VAL A 34 11.43 -3.19 1.02
N ARG A 35 12.61 -3.66 0.60
CA ARG A 35 12.77 -4.99 -0.02
C ARG A 35 12.39 -6.11 0.95
N ALA A 36 12.82 -6.02 2.21
CA ALA A 36 12.46 -6.99 3.25
C ALA A 36 10.93 -7.01 3.49
N LEU A 37 10.29 -5.84 3.52
CA LEU A 37 8.84 -5.72 3.65
C LEU A 37 8.11 -6.39 2.48
N LEU A 38 8.55 -6.15 1.24
CA LEU A 38 7.98 -6.76 0.04
C LEU A 38 8.12 -8.29 0.05
N ALA A 39 9.30 -8.80 0.42
CA ALA A 39 9.53 -10.24 0.53
C ALA A 39 8.59 -10.89 1.58
N ALA A 40 8.46 -10.27 2.76
CA ALA A 40 7.55 -10.73 3.79
C ALA A 40 6.08 -10.68 3.34
N ALA A 41 5.70 -9.68 2.53
CA ALA A 41 4.36 -9.57 1.98
C ALA A 41 4.06 -10.66 0.95
N ILE A 42 5.01 -10.94 0.05
CA ILE A 42 4.91 -12.00 -0.97
C ILE A 42 4.76 -13.37 -0.30
N ALA A 43 5.58 -13.66 0.71
CA ALA A 43 5.52 -14.93 1.44
C ALA A 43 4.16 -15.19 2.14
N ARG A 44 3.38 -14.13 2.37
CA ARG A 44 2.07 -14.21 3.05
C ARG A 44 0.91 -13.99 2.10
N ALA A 45 1.18 -13.75 0.82
CA ALA A 45 0.15 -13.52 -0.18
C ALA A 45 -0.68 -14.79 -0.39
N ARG A 46 -2.00 -14.67 -0.32
CA ARG A 46 -2.91 -15.81 -0.58
C ARG A 46 -2.80 -16.31 -2.03
N ALA A 47 -2.64 -15.37 -2.97
CA ALA A 47 -2.40 -15.68 -4.37
C ALA A 47 -0.91 -15.42 -4.67
N PRO A 48 -0.17 -16.41 -5.19
CA PRO A 48 1.23 -16.21 -5.55
C PRO A 48 1.35 -15.20 -6.69
N LEU A 49 2.47 -14.48 -6.71
CA LEU A 49 2.83 -13.67 -7.87
C LEU A 49 3.26 -14.59 -9.02
N PRO A 50 3.00 -14.20 -10.29
CA PRO A 50 3.52 -14.94 -11.44
C PRO A 50 5.05 -15.07 -11.36
N PRO A 51 5.65 -16.25 -11.58
CA PRO A 51 7.09 -16.47 -11.48
C PRO A 51 7.87 -15.77 -12.60
N THR A 52 7.21 -15.45 -13.70
CA THR A 52 7.79 -14.84 -14.89
C THR A 52 6.86 -13.78 -15.47
N GLY A 53 7.44 -12.81 -16.16
CA GLY A 53 6.71 -11.74 -16.87
C GLY A 53 6.99 -10.35 -16.30
N ARG A 54 6.67 -9.31 -17.08
CA ARG A 54 6.96 -7.91 -16.74
C ARG A 54 5.91 -7.25 -15.82
N GLY A 55 4.88 -8.01 -15.42
CA GLY A 55 3.66 -7.44 -14.84
C GLY A 55 2.89 -6.57 -15.84
N LYS A 56 1.73 -6.04 -15.45
CA LYS A 56 0.93 -5.12 -16.26
C LYS A 56 1.15 -3.69 -15.75
N LEU A 57 1.76 -2.82 -16.56
CA LEU A 57 1.78 -1.39 -16.27
C LEU A 57 0.40 -0.80 -16.60
N VAL A 58 -0.30 -0.30 -15.58
CA VAL A 58 -1.61 0.33 -15.74
C VAL A 58 -1.48 1.79 -15.33
N ILE A 59 -1.35 2.68 -16.32
CA ILE A 59 -1.41 4.13 -16.09
C ILE A 59 -2.89 4.53 -16.17
N ARG A 60 -3.44 5.03 -15.06
CA ARG A 60 -4.81 5.57 -15.00
C ARG A 60 -4.73 7.07 -14.82
N SER A 61 -5.55 7.81 -15.57
CA SER A 61 -5.82 9.21 -15.23
C SER A 61 -6.58 9.25 -13.91
N VAL A 62 -5.96 9.80 -12.87
CA VAL A 62 -6.67 10.17 -11.65
C VAL A 62 -7.35 11.51 -11.92
N SER A 63 -8.66 11.48 -12.13
CA SER A 63 -9.46 12.70 -12.30
C SER A 63 -9.36 13.57 -11.04
N ALA A 64 -9.14 14.88 -11.23
CA ALA A 64 -9.19 15.87 -10.16
C ALA A 64 -10.56 15.90 -9.46
N LYS A 65 -11.62 15.49 -10.18
CA LYS A 65 -12.99 15.45 -9.66
C LYS A 65 -13.23 14.11 -8.95
N GLN A 66 -12.85 14.03 -7.68
CA GLN A 66 -13.23 12.92 -6.82
C GLN A 66 -14.63 13.13 -6.25
N ARG A 67 -15.48 12.09 -6.34
CA ARG A 67 -16.81 12.11 -5.71
C ARG A 67 -16.62 12.22 -4.17
N PRO A 68 -17.36 13.09 -3.47
CA PRO A 68 -17.23 13.25 -2.02
C PRO A 68 -17.31 11.91 -1.29
N ARG A 69 -16.26 11.57 -0.54
CA ARG A 69 -16.17 10.29 0.17
C ARG A 69 -16.87 10.43 1.52
N ARG A 70 -18.18 10.13 1.54
CA ARG A 70 -19.18 10.24 2.63
C ARG A 70 -19.79 11.62 2.83
N LYS A 71 -21.10 11.63 3.13
CA LYS A 71 -21.81 12.78 3.72
C LYS A 71 -21.17 13.08 5.08
N PRO A 72 -20.94 14.35 5.46
CA PRO A 72 -20.56 14.67 6.82
C PRO A 72 -21.59 14.06 7.78
N VAL A 73 -21.11 13.44 8.86
CA VAL A 73 -21.98 13.10 9.99
C VAL A 73 -22.61 14.41 10.43
N ALA A 74 -23.93 14.51 10.37
CA ALA A 74 -24.64 15.65 10.94
C ALA A 74 -24.28 15.69 12.42
N VAL A 75 -23.55 16.74 12.82
CA VAL A 75 -23.39 17.09 14.23
C VAL A 75 -24.80 17.41 14.71
N ARG A 76 -25.37 16.56 15.57
CA ARG A 76 -26.60 16.88 16.30
C ARG A 76 -26.17 17.75 17.47
N THR A 77 -26.50 19.03 17.39
CA THR A 77 -26.57 19.94 18.55
C THR A 77 -27.75 19.57 19.42
#